data_AF-A0A2T1D374-F1
#
_entry.id   AF-A0A2T1D374-F1
#
_cell.length_a   1.000
_cell.length_b   1.000
_cell.length_c   1.000
_cell.angle_alpha   90.00
_cell.angle_beta   90.00
_cell.angle_gamma   90.00
#
_symmetry.space_group_name_H-M   'P 1'
#
loop_
_entity.id
_entity.type
_entity.pdbx_description
1 polymer ?
#
loop_
_entity_poly.entity_id
_entity_poly.type
_entity_poly.pdbx_seq_one_letter_code
_entity_poly.pdbx_strand_id
1 'polypeptide(L)'
;MVFPGWEVARLIPPDVLMGLVAGQYKLYGGVIRWAGGTENAGQIVRHLLPAGSQFLNFIPGLNFIPGIVASVQMSQLKNIAQANTLQIAQVSNQVAALSTQVGTLSQTTQQVLQIATGTAVLSGLGLAVSCVGFIAINKKLNTIDSRLKDIQKDVQAIQQFLASSERAKLFAAIASLLKLDKTPTEHRYTILHNARQTLTEINMRYQELLANATTIETAMACEEYFALTALAQIRCTAELGMLEVAHHEAQEANQIWQGQGRRIAREILIGNHSERFLASDFVNSVSDVNSVSVSELVEWLDFANENSKGYLWIDELRGKMDEFWYAKSVFPMINGGLNKNIGIGLKKEQQMVIPSIRKLIARSQVFEGYVSQYELLKVQELTPSKFEQKITALPESSAVDGYFILEPAKKVVVEKAPPKRFFQLLDSMG
;
A
#
# COMPACT_ATOMS: atom_id res chain seq x y z
N MET A 1 -5.70 22.95 17.07
CA MET A 1 -4.33 22.63 16.61
C MET A 1 -3.88 21.35 17.32
N VAL A 2 -3.51 20.30 16.57
CA VAL A 2 -3.15 18.98 17.14
C VAL A 2 -1.64 18.84 17.29
N PHE A 3 -0.92 19.35 16.29
CA PHE A 3 0.53 19.47 16.27
C PHE A 3 0.88 20.89 15.83
N PRO A 4 2.02 21.45 16.25
CA PRO A 4 2.54 22.68 15.67
C PRO A 4 2.57 22.58 14.14
N GLY A 5 1.83 23.48 13.47
CA GLY A 5 1.75 23.49 12.01
C GLY A 5 0.79 22.48 11.38
N TRP A 6 -0.06 21.78 12.14
CA TRP A 6 -1.09 20.88 11.60
C TRP A 6 -2.47 21.06 12.26
N GLU A 7 -3.51 20.95 11.43
CA GLU A 7 -4.92 21.10 11.80
C GLU A 7 -5.74 19.89 11.36
N VAL A 8 -6.89 19.66 12.03
CA VAL A 8 -7.84 18.61 11.63
C VAL A 8 -8.88 19.22 10.70
N ALA A 9 -8.91 18.72 9.47
CA ALA A 9 -9.92 19.08 8.50
C ALA A 9 -11.15 18.16 8.63
N ARG A 10 -12.33 18.71 8.37
CA ARG A 10 -13.60 17.96 8.36
C ARG A 10 -14.00 17.43 6.97
N LEU A 11 -13.18 17.72 5.95
CA LEU A 11 -13.32 17.22 4.58
C LEU A 11 -12.00 17.42 3.83
N ILE A 12 -11.80 16.68 2.75
CA ILE A 12 -10.69 16.95 1.83
C ILE A 12 -11.11 18.13 0.94
N PRO A 13 -10.36 19.25 0.92
CA PRO A 13 -10.74 20.41 0.14
C PRO A 13 -10.85 20.14 -1.36
N PRO A 14 -11.72 20.88 -2.08
CA PRO A 14 -11.95 20.66 -3.51
C PRO A 14 -10.69 20.75 -4.37
N ASP A 15 -9.75 21.64 -4.04
CA ASP A 15 -8.46 21.80 -4.73
C ASP A 15 -7.57 20.57 -4.59
N VAL A 16 -7.59 19.91 -3.44
CA VAL A 16 -6.86 18.64 -3.22
C VAL A 16 -7.50 17.50 -4.01
N LEU A 17 -8.83 17.44 -4.05
CA LEU A 17 -9.52 16.42 -4.84
C LEU A 17 -9.31 16.63 -6.35
N MET A 18 -9.36 17.88 -6.81
CA MET A 18 -9.04 18.21 -8.19
C MET A 18 -7.59 17.88 -8.54
N GLY A 19 -6.65 18.10 -7.62
CA GLY A 19 -5.26 17.70 -7.84
C GLY A 19 -5.07 16.18 -7.91
N LEU A 20 -5.83 15.39 -7.13
CA LEU A 20 -5.85 13.92 -7.26
C LEU A 20 -6.39 13.49 -8.62
N VAL A 21 -7.47 14.13 -9.09
CA VAL A 21 -8.08 13.89 -10.41
C VAL A 21 -7.14 14.26 -11.55
N ALA A 22 -6.48 15.39 -11.45
CA ALA A 22 -5.54 15.88 -12.44
C ALA A 22 -4.18 15.14 -12.41
N GLY A 23 -3.99 14.19 -11.49
CA GLY A 23 -2.71 13.49 -11.30
C GLY A 23 -1.59 14.35 -10.71
N GLN A 24 -1.91 15.56 -10.21
CA GLN A 24 -0.96 16.42 -9.48
C GLN A 24 -0.65 15.85 -8.10
N TYR A 25 -1.63 15.18 -7.48
CA TYR A 25 -1.49 14.46 -6.23
C TYR A 25 -1.71 12.97 -6.44
N LYS A 26 -1.12 12.16 -5.56
CA LYS A 26 -1.31 10.72 -5.50
C LYS A 26 -1.52 10.28 -4.05
N LEU A 27 -2.38 9.27 -3.87
CA LEU A 27 -2.64 8.64 -2.58
C LEU A 27 -1.67 7.46 -2.38
N TYR A 28 -0.97 7.46 -1.25
CA TYR A 28 -0.01 6.45 -0.83
C TYR A 28 -0.45 5.87 0.51
N GLY A 29 -1.35 4.88 0.46
CA GLY A 29 -1.99 4.33 1.65
C GLY A 29 -2.75 5.42 2.41
N GLY A 30 -2.21 5.84 3.56
CA GLY A 30 -2.81 6.86 4.44
C GLY A 30 -2.30 8.28 4.20
N VAL A 31 -1.61 8.57 3.09
CA VAL A 31 -0.98 9.89 2.87
C VAL A 31 -1.25 10.38 1.45
N ILE A 32 -1.64 11.65 1.30
CA ILE A 32 -1.75 12.31 -0.01
C ILE A 32 -0.49 13.14 -0.22
N ARG A 33 0.18 12.95 -1.36
CA ARG A 33 1.45 13.63 -1.71
C ARG A 33 1.40 14.18 -3.13
N TRP A 34 2.28 15.13 -3.43
CA TRP A 34 2.59 15.54 -4.79
C TRP A 34 3.15 14.36 -5.60
N ALA A 35 2.58 14.14 -6.78
CA ALA A 35 2.99 13.07 -7.68
C ALA A 35 4.40 13.32 -8.24
N GLY A 36 5.11 12.24 -8.59
CA GLY A 36 6.39 12.31 -9.29
C GLY A 36 6.25 13.08 -10.62
N GLY A 37 7.24 13.89 -10.96
CA GLY A 37 7.20 14.75 -12.15
C GLY A 37 6.55 16.13 -11.94
N THR A 38 6.13 16.45 -10.72
CA THR A 38 5.70 17.80 -10.33
C THR A 38 6.83 18.55 -9.59
N GLU A 39 6.75 19.89 -9.53
CA GLU A 39 7.75 20.75 -8.88
C GLU A 39 7.94 20.41 -7.38
N ASN A 40 6.86 19.97 -6.73
CA ASN A 40 6.83 19.65 -5.30
C ASN A 40 6.83 18.14 -5.03
N ALA A 41 7.24 17.31 -6.00
CA ALA A 41 7.16 15.86 -5.93
C ALA A 41 7.61 15.28 -4.57
N GLY A 42 6.79 14.40 -3.98
CA GLY A 42 7.06 13.77 -2.70
C GLY A 42 6.66 14.60 -1.47
N GLN A 43 6.36 15.90 -1.60
CA GLN A 43 5.87 16.68 -0.46
C GLN A 43 4.48 16.22 -0.01
N ILE A 44 4.27 16.17 1.30
CA ILE A 44 3.02 15.72 1.91
C ILE A 44 1.98 16.83 1.88
N VAL A 45 0.78 16.49 1.40
CA VAL A 45 -0.39 17.39 1.38
C VAL A 45 -1.32 17.07 2.55
N ARG A 46 -1.54 15.79 2.86
CA ARG A 46 -2.41 15.33 3.96
C ARG A 46 -1.95 14.01 4.54
N HIS A 47 -2.25 13.82 5.83
CA HIS A 47 -2.33 12.49 6.42
C HIS A 47 -3.79 12.10 6.68
N LEU A 48 -4.15 10.88 6.31
CA LEU A 48 -5.44 10.24 6.52
C LEU A 48 -5.27 9.20 7.63
N LEU A 49 -5.66 9.58 8.84
CA LEU A 49 -5.44 8.78 10.03
C LEU A 49 -6.76 8.10 10.38
N PRO A 50 -6.83 6.79 10.65
CA PRO A 50 -8.07 6.25 11.21
C PRO A 50 -8.39 6.93 12.56
N ALA A 51 -9.62 6.81 13.07
CA ALA A 51 -10.09 7.43 14.30
C ALA A 51 -10.59 6.38 15.31
N GLY A 52 -10.36 6.60 16.61
CA GLY A 52 -10.85 5.76 17.71
C GLY A 52 -10.39 4.29 17.64
N SER A 53 -10.96 3.40 18.46
CA SER A 53 -10.59 1.97 18.52
C SER A 53 -10.80 1.17 17.20
N GLN A 54 -11.38 1.80 16.18
CA GLN A 54 -11.52 1.27 14.82
C GLN A 54 -10.16 0.98 14.16
N PHE A 55 -9.04 1.57 14.65
CA PHE A 55 -7.67 1.24 14.19
C PHE A 55 -7.38 -0.28 14.16
N LEU A 56 -7.92 -1.05 15.11
CA LEU A 56 -7.73 -2.50 15.18
C LEU A 56 -8.52 -3.27 14.11
N ASN A 57 -9.63 -2.69 13.63
CA ASN A 57 -10.50 -3.26 12.60
C ASN A 57 -9.92 -3.06 11.19
N PHE A 58 -9.06 -2.06 11.01
CA PHE A 58 -8.38 -1.76 9.75
C PHE A 58 -7.07 -2.52 9.55
N ILE A 59 -6.67 -3.39 10.50
CA ILE A 59 -5.50 -4.27 10.35
C ILE A 59 -5.93 -5.56 9.65
N PRO A 60 -5.45 -5.83 8.43
CA PRO A 60 -5.90 -6.94 7.63
C PRO A 60 -5.09 -8.19 7.94
N GLY A 61 -5.79 -9.30 8.19
CA GLY A 61 -5.21 -10.51 8.79
C GLY A 61 -5.94 -10.95 10.06
N LEU A 62 -6.93 -10.19 10.52
CA LEU A 62 -7.95 -10.72 11.40
C LEU A 62 -8.99 -11.59 10.69
N ASN A 63 -9.07 -11.45 9.37
CA ASN A 63 -10.07 -12.06 8.50
C ASN A 63 -9.56 -12.28 7.06
N PHE A 64 -8.30 -11.94 6.76
CA PHE A 64 -7.73 -12.03 5.41
C PHE A 64 -6.66 -13.10 5.39
N ILE A 65 -6.97 -14.25 4.79
CA ILE A 65 -6.07 -15.38 4.56
C ILE A 65 -5.83 -15.48 3.04
N PRO A 66 -4.71 -14.98 2.49
CA PRO A 66 -4.24 -15.42 1.19
C PRO A 66 -3.99 -16.93 1.28
N GLY A 67 -4.81 -17.70 0.58
CA GLY A 67 -4.84 -19.17 0.61
C GLY A 67 -6.17 -19.78 1.03
N ILE A 68 -7.03 -19.06 1.78
CA ILE A 68 -8.38 -19.51 2.16
C ILE A 68 -9.30 -18.28 2.19
N VAL A 69 -10.29 -18.22 1.31
CA VAL A 69 -11.35 -17.20 1.36
C VAL A 69 -12.19 -17.45 2.61
N ALA A 70 -11.81 -16.89 3.76
CA ALA A 70 -12.61 -16.95 4.98
C ALA A 70 -12.53 -15.61 5.73
N SER A 71 -13.65 -14.89 5.61
CA SER A 71 -14.24 -13.91 6.53
C SER A 71 -13.80 -12.44 6.57
N VAL A 72 -13.11 -11.87 5.58
CA VAL A 72 -13.47 -10.49 5.23
C VAL A 72 -14.78 -10.63 4.47
N GLN A 73 -15.84 -9.93 4.88
CA GLN A 73 -17.07 -9.91 4.09
C GLN A 73 -16.70 -9.63 2.64
N MET A 74 -16.88 -10.63 1.78
CA MET A 74 -16.47 -10.62 0.37
C MET A 74 -17.05 -9.42 -0.38
N SER A 75 -18.15 -8.84 0.11
CA SER A 75 -18.75 -7.59 -0.33
C SER A 75 -17.89 -6.34 -0.08
N GLN A 76 -17.12 -6.27 1.01
CA GLN A 76 -16.25 -5.14 1.34
C GLN A 76 -14.97 -5.16 0.51
N LEU A 77 -14.33 -6.33 0.33
CA LEU A 77 -13.17 -6.47 -0.60
C LEU A 77 -13.55 -6.19 -2.05
N LYS A 78 -14.77 -6.57 -2.45
CA LYS A 78 -15.34 -6.28 -3.77
C LYS A 78 -15.46 -4.77 -4.02
N ASN A 79 -15.96 -4.00 -3.05
CA ASN A 79 -16.01 -2.54 -3.15
C ASN A 79 -14.61 -1.91 -3.08
N ILE A 80 -13.68 -2.51 -2.34
CA ILE A 80 -12.29 -2.05 -2.16
C ILE A 80 -11.43 -2.22 -3.42
N ALA A 81 -11.47 -3.38 -4.08
CA ALA A 81 -10.74 -3.63 -5.32
C ALA A 81 -11.27 -2.75 -6.47
N GLN A 82 -12.59 -2.49 -6.47
CA GLN A 82 -13.24 -1.55 -7.38
C GLN A 82 -12.87 -0.08 -7.05
N ALA A 83 -12.76 0.29 -5.77
CA ALA A 83 -12.39 1.64 -5.35
C ALA A 83 -10.96 2.03 -5.80
N ASN A 84 -10.01 1.09 -5.71
CA ASN A 84 -8.62 1.33 -6.13
C ASN A 84 -8.47 1.59 -7.64
N THR A 85 -9.44 1.20 -8.48
CA THR A 85 -9.28 1.20 -9.94
C THR A 85 -10.30 2.02 -10.71
N LEU A 86 -11.45 2.40 -10.13
CA LEU A 86 -12.54 2.98 -10.93
C LEU A 86 -12.96 4.42 -10.61
N GLN A 87 -12.47 5.07 -9.56
CA GLN A 87 -13.11 6.32 -9.13
C GLN A 87 -12.42 7.63 -9.49
N ILE A 88 -11.09 7.74 -9.61
CA ILE A 88 -10.49 9.05 -9.94
C ILE A 88 -10.85 9.51 -11.38
N ALA A 89 -10.95 8.59 -12.34
CA ALA A 89 -11.38 8.88 -13.72
C ALA A 89 -12.90 9.06 -13.88
N GLN A 90 -13.74 8.48 -13.00
CA GLN A 90 -15.18 8.78 -12.96
C GLN A 90 -15.47 10.10 -12.23
N VAL A 91 -14.61 10.48 -11.28
CA VAL A 91 -14.63 11.75 -10.55
C VAL A 91 -14.29 12.92 -11.49
N SER A 92 -13.45 12.74 -12.52
CA SER A 92 -13.15 13.82 -13.48
C SER A 92 -14.38 14.36 -14.20
N ASN A 93 -15.30 13.48 -14.60
CA ASN A 93 -16.52 13.87 -15.31
C ASN A 93 -17.60 14.44 -14.38
N GLN A 94 -17.59 14.08 -13.10
CA GLN A 94 -18.57 14.56 -12.11
C GLN A 94 -18.14 15.84 -11.40
N VAL A 95 -16.84 16.02 -11.11
CA VAL A 95 -16.32 17.20 -10.42
C VAL A 95 -16.17 18.40 -11.37
N ALA A 96 -15.87 18.17 -12.65
CA ALA A 96 -15.84 19.25 -13.65
C ALA A 96 -17.23 19.86 -13.92
N ALA A 97 -18.31 19.09 -13.72
CA ALA A 97 -19.67 19.52 -14.00
C ALA A 97 -20.42 20.15 -12.80
N LEU A 98 -20.00 19.90 -11.54
CA LEU A 98 -20.86 20.08 -10.36
C LEU A 98 -20.16 20.71 -9.14
N SER A 99 -19.20 21.61 -9.36
CA SER A 99 -18.40 22.30 -8.32
C SER A 99 -19.19 23.12 -7.27
N THR A 100 -20.53 23.09 -7.27
CA THR A 100 -21.42 23.82 -6.36
C THR A 100 -22.19 22.95 -5.34
N GLN A 101 -22.04 21.62 -5.33
CA GLN A 101 -22.81 20.75 -4.42
C GLN A 101 -21.96 20.12 -3.30
N VAL A 102 -22.24 20.48 -2.05
CA VAL A 102 -21.61 19.92 -0.84
C VAL A 102 -21.79 18.38 -0.74
N GLY A 103 -22.87 17.83 -1.31
CA GLY A 103 -23.14 16.39 -1.32
C GLY A 103 -22.12 15.56 -2.10
N THR A 104 -21.60 16.08 -3.22
CA THR A 104 -20.62 15.35 -4.06
C THR A 104 -19.22 15.40 -3.44
N LEU A 105 -18.87 16.50 -2.77
CA LEU A 105 -17.59 16.65 -2.07
C LEU A 105 -17.42 15.64 -0.92
N SER A 106 -18.51 15.40 -0.18
CA SER A 106 -18.56 14.37 0.86
C SER A 106 -18.37 12.97 0.27
N GLN A 107 -19.03 12.68 -0.85
CA GLN A 107 -18.89 11.40 -1.56
C GLN A 107 -17.46 11.18 -2.07
N THR A 108 -16.80 12.17 -2.67
CA THR A 108 -15.42 12.01 -3.13
C THR A 108 -14.45 11.85 -1.96
N THR A 109 -14.65 12.55 -0.84
CA THR A 109 -13.88 12.32 0.39
C THR A 109 -14.03 10.88 0.87
N GLN A 110 -15.26 10.36 0.91
CA GLN A 110 -15.55 8.96 1.26
C GLN A 110 -14.81 7.98 0.35
N GLN A 111 -14.78 8.22 -0.96
CA GLN A 111 -14.06 7.38 -1.92
C GLN A 111 -12.56 7.35 -1.64
N VAL A 112 -11.93 8.50 -1.40
CA VAL A 112 -10.49 8.56 -1.06
C VAL A 112 -10.18 7.79 0.23
N LEU A 113 -11.04 7.93 1.25
CA LEU A 113 -10.89 7.18 2.51
C LEU A 113 -11.12 5.67 2.32
N GLN A 114 -12.03 5.27 1.42
CA GLN A 114 -12.24 3.87 1.05
C GLN A 114 -11.03 3.28 0.31
N ILE A 115 -10.38 4.03 -0.59
CA ILE A 115 -9.15 3.62 -1.28
C ILE A 115 -8.01 3.46 -0.27
N ALA A 116 -7.86 4.41 0.67
CA ALA A 116 -6.88 4.31 1.75
C ALA A 116 -7.12 3.05 2.59
N THR A 117 -8.35 2.85 3.06
CA THR A 117 -8.77 1.65 3.80
C THR A 117 -8.47 0.38 3.01
N GLY A 118 -8.82 0.38 1.73
CA GLY A 118 -8.64 -0.74 0.83
C GLY A 118 -7.19 -1.12 0.60
N THR A 119 -6.33 -0.12 0.44
CA THR A 119 -4.88 -0.26 0.32
C THR A 119 -4.27 -0.87 1.59
N ALA A 120 -4.71 -0.41 2.77
CA ALA A 120 -4.36 -1.05 4.02
C ALA A 120 -4.74 -2.54 3.99
N VAL A 121 -6.03 -2.81 3.71
CA VAL A 121 -6.60 -4.16 3.60
C VAL A 121 -5.79 -5.09 2.70
N LEU A 122 -5.50 -4.64 1.48
CA LEU A 122 -4.77 -5.43 0.49
C LEU A 122 -3.31 -5.64 0.87
N SER A 123 -2.64 -4.62 1.44
CA SER A 123 -1.25 -4.74 1.88
C SER A 123 -1.07 -5.72 3.04
N GLY A 124 -2.12 -6.00 3.81
CA GLY A 124 -2.00 -6.77 5.04
C GLY A 124 -1.30 -6.02 6.18
N LEU A 125 -1.01 -4.74 6.00
CA LEU A 125 -0.43 -3.83 6.96
C LEU A 125 -1.47 -2.77 7.37
N GLY A 126 -1.31 -2.20 8.55
CA GLY A 126 -2.10 -1.03 8.93
C GLY A 126 -1.75 0.16 8.05
N LEU A 127 -2.67 1.12 7.92
CA LEU A 127 -2.29 2.42 7.39
C LEU A 127 -1.24 3.05 8.29
N ALA A 128 -0.25 3.69 7.66
CA ALA A 128 0.67 4.56 8.35
C ALA A 128 -0.16 5.47 9.28
N VAL A 129 0.23 5.51 10.56
CA VAL A 129 -0.48 6.07 11.73
C VAL A 129 -1.30 5.10 12.60
N SER A 130 -1.32 3.78 12.35
CA SER A 130 -1.97 2.88 13.31
C SER A 130 -1.23 2.88 14.67
N CYS A 131 -1.94 3.41 15.67
CA CYS A 131 -1.51 3.63 17.05
C CYS A 131 -1.42 2.35 17.88
N VAL A 132 -1.01 1.27 17.22
CA VAL A 132 -1.19 -0.11 17.64
C VAL A 132 0.04 -0.91 17.21
N GLY A 133 1.20 -0.29 16.95
CA GLY A 133 2.29 -0.94 16.20
C GLY A 133 2.66 -2.35 16.68
N PHE A 134 2.88 -2.58 17.98
CA PHE A 134 3.24 -3.92 18.49
C PHE A 134 2.03 -4.84 18.72
N ILE A 135 0.86 -4.31 19.09
CA ILE A 135 -0.38 -5.10 19.22
C ILE A 135 -0.83 -5.60 17.83
N ALA A 136 -0.75 -4.74 16.83
CA ALA A 136 -1.04 -5.01 15.43
C ALA A 136 -0.10 -6.07 14.88
N ILE A 137 1.21 -5.86 15.07
CA ILE A 137 2.26 -6.81 14.68
C ILE A 137 2.01 -8.15 15.39
N ASN A 138 1.77 -8.18 16.70
CA ASN A 138 1.50 -9.42 17.44
C ASN A 138 0.27 -10.16 16.92
N LYS A 139 -0.84 -9.45 16.69
CA LYS A 139 -2.08 -10.04 16.20
C LYS A 139 -1.90 -10.62 14.81
N LYS A 140 -1.17 -9.92 13.94
CA LYS A 140 -0.82 -10.40 12.59
C LYS A 140 0.12 -11.61 12.62
N LEU A 141 1.10 -11.61 13.51
CA LEU A 141 1.99 -12.74 13.72
C LEU A 141 1.23 -13.99 14.15
N ASN A 142 0.25 -13.87 15.05
CA ASN A 142 -0.63 -14.99 15.43
C ASN A 142 -1.42 -15.56 14.24
N THR A 143 -1.82 -14.73 13.27
CA THR A 143 -2.45 -15.22 12.03
C THR A 143 -1.44 -15.98 11.15
N ILE A 144 -0.21 -15.47 11.02
CA ILE A 144 0.86 -16.12 10.26
C ILE A 144 1.26 -17.46 10.90
N ASP A 145 1.29 -17.52 12.22
CA ASP A 145 1.51 -18.73 13.03
C ASP A 145 0.57 -19.88 12.63
N SER A 146 -0.72 -19.55 12.46
CA SER A 146 -1.74 -20.49 12.03
C SER A 146 -1.48 -21.01 10.61
N ARG A 147 -1.14 -20.12 9.67
CA ARG A 147 -0.88 -20.53 8.27
C ARG A 147 0.38 -21.39 8.12
N LEU A 148 1.42 -21.08 8.88
CA LEU A 148 2.66 -21.87 8.82
C LEU A 148 2.48 -23.28 9.36
N LYS A 149 1.59 -23.49 10.33
CA LYS A 149 1.22 -24.85 10.78
C LYS A 149 0.53 -25.65 9.66
N ASP A 150 -0.19 -24.97 8.77
CA ASP A 150 -0.80 -25.62 7.60
C ASP A 150 0.24 -25.91 6.50
N ILE A 151 1.18 -25.00 6.25
CA ILE A 151 2.27 -25.15 5.26
C ILE A 151 3.33 -26.17 5.73
N GLN A 152 3.54 -26.32 7.04
CA GLN A 152 4.46 -27.31 7.63
C GLN A 152 4.10 -28.77 7.30
N LYS A 153 2.96 -29.05 6.67
CA LYS A 153 2.68 -30.40 6.19
C LYS A 153 3.49 -30.79 4.93
N ASP A 154 4.02 -29.81 4.19
CA ASP A 154 4.55 -30.03 2.83
C ASP A 154 6.05 -29.66 2.62
N VAL A 155 6.81 -29.24 3.66
CA VAL A 155 8.19 -28.71 3.53
C VAL A 155 9.26 -29.58 4.24
N GLN A 156 10.50 -29.62 3.72
CA GLN A 156 11.63 -30.36 4.32
C GLN A 156 12.06 -29.83 5.71
N ALA A 157 12.45 -30.75 6.60
CA ALA A 157 12.64 -30.53 8.04
C ALA A 157 13.60 -29.38 8.43
N ILE A 158 14.63 -29.10 7.62
CA ILE A 158 15.64 -28.06 7.94
C ILE A 158 15.07 -26.64 7.71
N GLN A 159 14.30 -26.43 6.64
CA GLN A 159 13.61 -25.15 6.41
C GLN A 159 12.54 -24.90 7.48
N GLN A 160 11.87 -25.98 7.93
CA GLN A 160 10.91 -25.89 9.03
C GLN A 160 11.57 -25.56 10.37
N PHE A 161 12.75 -26.11 10.65
CA PHE A 161 13.51 -25.83 11.87
C PHE A 161 14.01 -24.38 11.92
N LEU A 162 14.50 -23.85 10.79
CA LEU A 162 14.92 -22.46 10.70
C LEU A 162 13.73 -21.51 10.84
N ALA A 163 12.61 -21.81 10.18
CA ALA A 163 11.37 -21.04 10.32
C ALA A 163 10.81 -21.07 11.75
N SER A 164 10.89 -22.21 12.45
CA SER A 164 10.39 -22.35 13.83
C SER A 164 11.25 -21.59 14.84
N SER A 165 12.58 -21.62 14.70
CA SER A 165 13.50 -20.88 15.56
C SER A 165 13.34 -19.37 15.40
N GLU A 166 13.33 -18.86 14.17
CA GLU A 166 13.18 -17.41 13.93
C GLU A 166 11.79 -16.90 14.34
N ARG A 167 10.76 -17.72 14.15
CA ARG A 167 9.42 -17.45 14.66
C ARG A 167 9.43 -17.32 16.18
N ALA A 168 10.04 -18.25 16.91
CA ALA A 168 10.09 -18.17 18.37
C ALA A 168 10.79 -16.89 18.86
N LYS A 169 11.91 -16.50 18.23
CA LYS A 169 12.60 -15.24 18.53
C LYS A 169 11.74 -14.01 18.25
N LEU A 170 11.07 -13.98 17.09
CA LEU A 170 10.17 -12.90 16.73
C LEU A 170 9.02 -12.75 17.73
N PHE A 171 8.37 -13.86 18.08
CA PHE A 171 7.29 -13.88 19.07
C PHE A 171 7.77 -13.43 20.44
N ALA A 172 8.95 -13.87 20.89
CA ALA A 172 9.54 -13.46 22.16
C ALA A 172 9.86 -11.95 22.19
N ALA A 173 10.42 -11.41 21.10
CA ALA A 173 10.71 -9.99 20.97
C ALA A 173 9.40 -9.17 21.03
N ILE A 174 8.40 -9.52 20.22
CA ILE A 174 7.12 -8.82 20.21
C ILE A 174 6.36 -8.95 21.54
N ALA A 175 6.36 -10.12 22.18
CA ALA A 175 5.74 -10.33 23.49
C ALA A 175 6.38 -9.44 24.58
N SER A 176 7.69 -9.19 24.49
CA SER A 176 8.38 -8.24 25.36
C SER A 176 7.94 -6.81 25.08
N LEU A 177 7.83 -6.43 23.80
CA LEU A 177 7.38 -5.10 23.38
C LEU A 177 5.93 -4.80 23.79
N LEU A 178 5.06 -5.81 23.84
CA LEU A 178 3.67 -5.66 24.28
C LEU A 178 3.51 -5.29 25.75
N LYS A 179 4.55 -5.50 26.58
CA LYS A 179 4.52 -5.22 28.01
C LYS A 179 5.20 -3.87 28.33
N LEU A 180 5.63 -3.11 27.32
CA LEU A 180 6.36 -1.86 27.51
C LEU A 180 5.57 -0.82 28.32
N ASP A 181 4.26 -0.74 28.11
CA ASP A 181 3.34 0.13 28.82
C ASP A 181 3.37 -0.09 30.34
N LYS A 182 3.46 -1.35 30.76
CA LYS A 182 3.51 -1.80 32.16
C LYS A 182 4.92 -1.91 32.73
N THR A 183 5.94 -1.71 31.91
CA THR A 183 7.35 -1.83 32.33
C THR A 183 7.84 -0.48 32.86
N PRO A 184 8.60 -0.44 33.98
CA PRO A 184 9.27 0.78 34.46
C PRO A 184 10.15 1.43 33.38
N THR A 185 10.18 2.76 33.34
CA THR A 185 10.88 3.54 32.29
C THR A 185 12.35 3.16 32.15
N GLU A 186 13.02 2.84 33.26
CA GLU A 186 14.42 2.41 33.31
C GLU A 186 14.71 1.14 32.49
N HIS A 187 13.75 0.22 32.38
CA HIS A 187 13.91 -1.04 31.66
C HIS A 187 13.38 -0.99 30.23
N ARG A 188 12.60 0.04 29.86
CA ARG A 188 12.02 0.17 28.52
C ARG A 188 13.07 0.27 27.43
N TYR A 189 14.12 1.07 27.65
CA TYR A 189 15.21 1.23 26.69
C TYR A 189 15.94 -0.09 26.42
N THR A 190 16.22 -0.87 27.47
CA THR A 190 16.86 -2.19 27.33
C THR A 190 15.99 -3.16 26.53
N ILE A 191 14.68 -3.22 26.81
CA ILE A 191 13.74 -4.07 26.06
C ILE A 191 13.69 -3.63 24.59
N LEU A 192 13.61 -2.33 24.32
CA LEU A 192 13.59 -1.77 22.98
C LEU A 192 14.86 -2.09 22.20
N HIS A 193 16.05 -1.93 22.80
CA HIS A 193 17.32 -2.26 22.17
C HIS A 193 17.45 -3.76 21.86
N ASN A 194 17.13 -4.63 22.82
CA ASN A 194 17.21 -6.08 22.64
C ASN A 194 16.23 -6.58 21.56
N ALA A 195 15.01 -6.04 21.56
CA ALA A 195 14.01 -6.36 20.56
C ALA A 195 14.43 -5.84 19.18
N ARG A 196 14.94 -4.59 19.10
CA ARG A 196 15.46 -4.02 17.85
C ARG A 196 16.55 -4.89 17.25
N GLN A 197 17.53 -5.32 18.06
CA GLN A 197 18.62 -6.19 17.58
C GLN A 197 18.06 -7.51 17.03
N THR A 198 17.22 -8.21 17.79
CA THR A 198 16.57 -9.44 17.36
C THR A 198 15.79 -9.26 16.05
N LEU A 199 15.01 -8.17 15.94
CA LEU A 199 14.21 -7.88 14.75
C LEU A 199 15.09 -7.59 13.53
N THR A 200 16.22 -6.90 13.72
CA THR A 200 17.18 -6.58 12.66
C THR A 200 17.80 -7.85 12.08
N GLU A 201 18.27 -8.76 12.96
CA GLU A 201 18.84 -10.04 12.55
C GLU A 201 17.85 -10.88 11.73
N ILE A 202 16.59 -10.94 12.17
CA ILE A 202 15.52 -11.64 11.45
C ILE A 202 15.22 -10.94 10.12
N ASN A 203 15.14 -9.61 10.10
CA ASN A 203 14.82 -8.84 8.91
C ASN A 203 15.85 -9.05 7.79
N MET A 204 17.14 -8.92 8.11
CA MET A 204 18.24 -9.13 7.15
C MET A 204 18.16 -10.52 6.50
N ARG A 205 17.83 -11.54 7.29
CA ARG A 205 17.69 -12.90 6.78
C ARG A 205 16.51 -13.06 5.83
N TYR A 206 15.34 -12.50 6.18
CA TYR A 206 14.18 -12.55 5.29
C TYR A 206 14.33 -11.66 4.05
N GLN A 207 15.11 -10.59 4.12
CA GLN A 207 15.52 -9.82 2.95
C GLN A 207 16.33 -10.69 1.98
N GLU A 208 17.31 -11.46 2.46
CA GLU A 208 18.09 -12.38 1.63
C GLU A 208 17.22 -13.50 1.02
N LEU A 209 16.34 -14.10 1.82
CA LEU A 209 15.41 -15.12 1.33
C LEU A 209 14.43 -14.54 0.29
N LEU A 210 13.96 -13.31 0.49
CA LEU A 210 13.08 -12.61 -0.45
C LEU A 210 13.80 -12.29 -1.77
N ALA A 211 15.07 -11.91 -1.71
CA ALA A 211 15.90 -11.67 -2.88
C ALA A 211 16.09 -12.94 -3.74
N ASN A 212 16.22 -14.08 -3.07
CA ASN A 212 16.43 -15.39 -3.71
C ASN A 212 15.13 -16.17 -3.99
N ALA A 213 13.96 -15.62 -3.65
CA ALA A 213 12.69 -16.28 -3.88
C ALA A 213 12.41 -16.41 -5.39
N THR A 214 12.07 -17.63 -5.83
CA THR A 214 11.77 -17.98 -7.23
C THR A 214 10.33 -18.46 -7.45
N THR A 215 9.59 -18.76 -6.37
CA THR A 215 8.20 -19.20 -6.43
C THR A 215 7.27 -18.21 -5.75
N ILE A 216 5.99 -18.23 -6.10
CA ILE A 216 4.97 -17.36 -5.49
C ILE A 216 4.88 -17.64 -3.98
N GLU A 217 4.86 -18.91 -3.59
CA GLU A 217 4.70 -19.33 -2.19
C GLU A 217 5.86 -18.85 -1.32
N THR A 218 7.10 -19.03 -1.81
CA THR A 218 8.31 -18.59 -1.08
C THR A 218 8.39 -17.07 -1.00
N ALA A 219 8.10 -16.37 -2.10
CA ALA A 219 8.06 -14.91 -2.13
C ALA A 219 7.01 -14.35 -1.17
N MET A 220 5.78 -14.88 -1.20
CA MET A 220 4.67 -14.41 -0.38
C MET A 220 4.82 -14.74 1.11
N ALA A 221 5.57 -15.80 1.45
CA ALA A 221 5.93 -16.09 2.83
C ALA A 221 7.02 -15.13 3.33
N CYS A 222 8.11 -14.96 2.57
CA CYS A 222 9.26 -14.16 2.99
C CYS A 222 8.94 -12.67 3.08
N GLU A 223 8.13 -12.16 2.15
CA GLU A 223 7.75 -10.74 2.11
C GLU A 223 7.01 -10.32 3.39
N GLU A 224 6.15 -11.20 3.93
CA GLU A 224 5.30 -10.88 5.08
C GLU A 224 6.16 -10.77 6.37
N TYR A 225 7.16 -11.64 6.51
CA TYR A 225 8.15 -11.56 7.58
C TYR A 225 9.08 -10.36 7.45
N PHE A 226 9.57 -10.08 6.24
CA PHE A 226 10.37 -8.90 5.96
C PHE A 226 9.62 -7.63 6.38
N ALA A 227 8.38 -7.46 5.93
CA ALA A 227 7.63 -6.25 6.22
C ALA A 227 7.35 -6.05 7.72
N LEU A 228 6.97 -7.12 8.42
CA LEU A 228 6.68 -7.03 9.85
C LEU A 228 7.91 -6.72 10.69
N THR A 229 9.03 -7.36 10.36
CA THR A 229 10.28 -7.18 11.12
C THR A 229 10.90 -5.81 10.87
N ALA A 230 10.88 -5.33 9.62
CA ALA A 230 11.32 -3.98 9.27
C ALA A 230 10.52 -2.92 10.04
N LEU A 231 9.17 -2.97 9.95
CA LEU A 231 8.32 -1.98 10.61
C LEU A 231 8.42 -2.04 12.14
N ALA A 232 8.55 -3.23 12.71
CA ALA A 232 8.77 -3.40 14.14
C ALA A 232 10.11 -2.80 14.59
N GLN A 233 11.19 -3.07 13.84
CA GLN A 233 12.51 -2.51 14.10
C GLN A 233 12.49 -0.98 14.06
N ILE A 234 11.96 -0.39 12.97
CA ILE A 234 11.87 1.06 12.80
C ILE A 234 11.09 1.68 13.96
N ARG A 235 9.98 1.05 14.38
CA ARG A 235 9.20 1.52 15.54
C ARG A 235 10.02 1.48 16.82
N CYS A 236 10.77 0.41 17.08
CA CYS A 236 11.68 0.36 18.23
C CYS A 236 12.68 1.51 18.20
N THR A 237 13.32 1.77 17.05
CA THR A 237 14.26 2.88 16.85
C THR A 237 13.59 4.23 17.14
N ALA A 238 12.37 4.44 16.67
CA ALA A 238 11.64 5.69 16.90
C ALA A 238 11.19 5.86 18.36
N GLU A 239 10.81 4.77 19.05
CA GLU A 239 10.47 4.80 20.48
C GLU A 239 11.68 5.05 21.38
N LEU A 240 12.88 4.69 20.92
CA LEU A 240 14.15 5.07 21.56
C LEU A 240 14.48 6.57 21.39
N GLY A 241 13.66 7.32 20.65
CA GLY A 241 13.88 8.74 20.35
C GLY A 241 14.88 8.99 19.22
N MET A 242 15.36 7.94 18.54
CA MET A 242 16.31 8.03 17.44
C MET A 242 15.57 8.33 16.11
N LEU A 243 14.83 9.44 16.05
CA LEU A 243 13.85 9.71 14.98
C LEU A 243 14.49 9.87 13.59
N GLU A 244 15.68 10.48 13.50
CA GLU A 244 16.43 10.57 12.25
C GLU A 244 16.83 9.19 11.73
N VAL A 245 17.31 8.32 12.62
CA VAL A 245 17.69 6.95 12.28
C VAL A 245 16.47 6.15 11.87
N ALA A 246 15.34 6.28 12.58
CA ALA A 246 14.10 5.60 12.23
C ALA A 246 13.56 6.05 10.86
N HIS A 247 13.63 7.34 10.55
CA HIS A 247 13.26 7.84 9.23
C HIS A 247 14.16 7.27 8.13
N HIS A 248 15.48 7.21 8.37
CA HIS A 248 16.41 6.59 7.42
C HIS A 248 16.16 5.08 7.23
N GLU A 249 15.96 4.33 8.32
CA GLU A 249 15.61 2.90 8.27
C GLU A 249 14.29 2.68 7.51
N ALA A 250 13.31 3.59 7.64
CA ALA A 250 12.06 3.52 6.86
C ALA A 250 12.30 3.75 5.36
N GLN A 251 13.17 4.70 4.99
CA GLN A 251 13.55 4.94 3.60
C GLN A 251 14.26 3.72 3.00
N GLU A 252 15.20 3.14 3.74
CA GLU A 252 15.93 1.94 3.31
C GLU A 252 14.99 0.74 3.14
N ALA A 253 14.11 0.47 4.12
CA ALA A 253 13.13 -0.59 4.04
C ALA A 253 12.18 -0.41 2.84
N ASN A 254 11.76 0.83 2.55
CA ASN A 254 10.96 1.13 1.36
C ASN A 254 11.76 0.90 0.07
N GLN A 255 13.02 1.32 -0.02
CA GLN A 255 13.86 1.08 -1.19
C GLN A 255 14.05 -0.42 -1.47
N ILE A 256 14.35 -1.20 -0.43
CA ILE A 256 14.45 -2.66 -0.52
C ILE A 256 13.12 -3.25 -0.98
N TRP A 257 12.00 -2.83 -0.38
CA TRP A 257 10.67 -3.30 -0.76
C TRP A 257 10.35 -3.01 -2.22
N GLN A 258 10.62 -1.78 -2.69
CA GLN A 258 10.36 -1.38 -4.07
C GLN A 258 11.18 -2.24 -5.04
N GLY A 259 12.48 -2.45 -4.77
CA GLY A 259 13.32 -3.33 -5.58
C GLY A 259 12.80 -4.76 -5.65
N GLN A 260 12.51 -5.38 -4.49
CA GLN A 260 12.07 -6.77 -4.44
C GLN A 260 10.63 -6.97 -4.93
N GLY A 261 9.72 -6.07 -4.57
CA GLY A 261 8.33 -6.10 -4.99
C GLY A 261 8.19 -6.00 -6.51
N ARG A 262 8.96 -5.11 -7.15
CA ARG A 262 8.99 -4.99 -8.62
C ARG A 262 9.58 -6.22 -9.28
N ARG A 263 10.68 -6.76 -8.75
CA ARG A 263 11.28 -8.01 -9.22
C ARG A 263 10.27 -9.15 -9.18
N ILE A 264 9.63 -9.38 -8.03
CA ILE A 264 8.62 -10.45 -7.86
C ILE A 264 7.43 -10.22 -8.79
N ALA A 265 6.93 -8.98 -8.89
CA ALA A 265 5.85 -8.64 -9.80
C ALA A 265 6.22 -8.97 -11.25
N ARG A 266 7.40 -8.54 -11.70
CA ARG A 266 7.86 -8.75 -13.08
C ARG A 266 8.18 -10.20 -13.40
N GLU A 267 8.98 -10.86 -12.58
CA GLU A 267 9.61 -12.15 -12.91
C GLU A 267 8.75 -13.34 -12.48
N ILE A 268 7.98 -13.21 -11.39
CA ILE A 268 7.26 -14.34 -10.78
C ILE A 268 5.75 -14.25 -11.07
N LEU A 269 5.16 -13.06 -11.03
CA LEU A 269 3.71 -12.89 -11.14
C LEU A 269 3.27 -12.56 -12.57
N ILE A 270 3.79 -11.47 -13.15
CA ILE A 270 3.46 -11.05 -14.51
C ILE A 270 4.18 -11.95 -15.52
N GLY A 271 5.48 -12.17 -15.37
CA GLY A 271 6.26 -12.98 -16.31
C GLY A 271 6.30 -12.40 -17.73
N ASN A 272 6.67 -13.23 -18.70
CA ASN A 272 6.94 -12.79 -20.09
C ASN A 272 5.68 -12.55 -20.94
N HIS A 273 4.52 -13.03 -20.49
CA HIS A 273 3.28 -13.02 -21.27
C HIS A 273 2.21 -12.17 -20.60
N SER A 274 2.48 -10.87 -20.42
CA SER A 274 1.56 -9.94 -19.75
C SER A 274 0.27 -9.69 -20.54
N GLU A 275 0.28 -9.88 -21.86
CA GLU A 275 -0.89 -9.79 -22.74
C GLU A 275 -2.00 -10.76 -22.35
N ARG A 276 -1.69 -11.81 -21.57
CA ARG A 276 -2.69 -12.79 -21.14
C ARG A 276 -3.80 -12.18 -20.30
N PHE A 277 -3.50 -11.12 -19.54
CA PHE A 277 -4.48 -10.45 -18.68
C PHE A 277 -5.52 -9.64 -19.46
N LEU A 278 -5.35 -9.45 -20.78
CA LEU A 278 -6.37 -8.86 -21.66
C LEU A 278 -7.44 -9.87 -22.09
N ALA A 279 -7.24 -11.16 -21.84
CA ALA A 279 -8.18 -12.20 -22.22
C ALA A 279 -9.50 -12.08 -21.43
N SER A 280 -10.60 -12.46 -22.07
CA SER A 280 -11.94 -12.47 -21.46
C SER A 280 -12.03 -13.31 -20.18
N ASP A 281 -11.14 -14.28 -19.99
CA ASP A 281 -11.04 -15.13 -18.78
C ASP A 281 -10.74 -14.33 -17.50
N PHE A 282 -10.17 -13.13 -17.64
CA PHE A 282 -9.88 -12.20 -16.54
C PHE A 282 -10.90 -11.06 -16.45
N VAL A 283 -11.87 -11.02 -17.37
CA VAL A 283 -12.97 -10.06 -17.42
C VAL A 283 -14.27 -10.81 -17.08
N ASN A 284 -14.33 -11.36 -15.86
CA ASN A 284 -15.59 -11.86 -15.31
C ASN A 284 -16.58 -10.71 -15.07
N SER A 285 -17.83 -11.03 -14.69
CA SER A 285 -18.82 -10.03 -14.28
C SER A 285 -18.17 -8.95 -13.42
N VAL A 286 -18.52 -7.67 -13.62
CA VAL A 286 -17.97 -6.49 -12.92
C VAL A 286 -17.91 -6.68 -11.38
N SER A 287 -18.70 -7.61 -10.85
CA SER A 287 -18.76 -8.03 -9.46
C SER A 287 -17.72 -9.04 -8.96
N ASP A 288 -16.87 -9.63 -9.80
CA ASP A 288 -15.90 -10.65 -9.39
C ASP A 288 -14.62 -10.00 -8.87
N VAL A 289 -14.21 -10.38 -7.65
CA VAL A 289 -12.96 -9.94 -7.03
C VAL A 289 -11.77 -10.38 -7.89
N ASN A 290 -11.87 -11.47 -8.65
CA ASN A 290 -10.77 -11.95 -9.49
C ASN A 290 -10.75 -11.32 -10.89
N SER A 291 -11.65 -10.35 -11.17
CA SER A 291 -11.60 -9.58 -12.41
C SER A 291 -10.39 -8.63 -12.39
N VAL A 292 -9.78 -8.44 -13.54
CA VAL A 292 -8.66 -7.51 -13.75
C VAL A 292 -9.14 -6.39 -14.65
N SER A 293 -9.13 -5.16 -14.13
CA SER A 293 -9.46 -3.99 -14.94
C SER A 293 -8.26 -3.54 -15.78
N VAL A 294 -8.52 -2.82 -16.88
CA VAL A 294 -7.46 -2.27 -17.73
C VAL A 294 -6.56 -1.31 -16.96
N SER A 295 -7.14 -0.45 -16.12
CA SER A 295 -6.40 0.47 -15.24
C SER A 295 -5.52 -0.28 -14.25
N GLU A 296 -6.00 -1.40 -13.72
CA GLU A 296 -5.23 -2.23 -12.80
C GLU A 296 -4.04 -2.87 -13.49
N LEU A 297 -4.25 -3.44 -14.67
CA LEU A 297 -3.17 -4.01 -15.46
C LEU A 297 -2.10 -2.97 -15.80
N VAL A 298 -2.52 -1.74 -16.12
CA VAL A 298 -1.61 -0.61 -16.33
C VAL A 298 -0.79 -0.31 -15.07
N GLU A 299 -1.43 -0.20 -13.90
CA GLU A 299 -0.73 0.05 -12.63
C GLU A 299 0.29 -1.07 -12.32
N TRP A 300 -0.08 -2.32 -12.58
CA TRP A 300 0.79 -3.47 -12.38
C TRP A 300 2.05 -3.40 -13.26
N LEU A 301 1.88 -3.03 -14.52
CA LEU A 301 2.97 -2.92 -15.48
C LEU A 301 3.86 -1.70 -15.20
N ASP A 302 3.27 -0.56 -14.87
CA ASP A 302 4.01 0.64 -14.45
C ASP A 302 4.84 0.35 -13.20
N PHE A 303 4.25 -0.31 -12.19
CA PHE A 303 4.95 -0.75 -10.99
C PHE A 303 6.11 -1.70 -11.34
N ALA A 304 5.82 -2.82 -12.02
CA ALA A 304 6.80 -3.87 -12.28
C ALA A 304 7.99 -3.41 -13.15
N ASN A 305 7.80 -2.41 -13.99
CA ASN A 305 8.83 -1.89 -14.90
C ASN A 305 9.43 -0.56 -14.46
N GLU A 306 9.06 -0.02 -13.29
CA GLU A 306 9.49 1.30 -12.82
C GLU A 306 9.30 2.39 -13.90
N ASN A 307 8.12 2.41 -14.52
CA ASN A 307 7.80 3.40 -15.53
C ASN A 307 6.40 3.99 -15.32
N SER A 308 6.09 4.98 -16.14
CA SER A 308 4.81 5.69 -16.14
C SER A 308 4.28 5.76 -17.57
N LYS A 309 4.26 4.61 -18.25
CA LYS A 309 3.71 4.51 -19.61
C LYS A 309 2.20 4.64 -19.59
N GLY A 310 1.55 4.33 -18.47
CA GLY A 310 0.11 4.42 -18.33
C GLY A 310 -0.59 3.55 -19.38
N TYR A 311 -1.65 4.08 -20.01
CA TYR A 311 -2.44 3.33 -20.98
C TYR A 311 -1.70 2.95 -22.27
N LEU A 312 -0.51 3.50 -22.55
CA LEU A 312 0.32 3.06 -23.68
C LEU A 312 0.73 1.60 -23.56
N TRP A 313 0.75 1.05 -22.34
CA TRP A 313 0.91 -0.38 -22.13
C TRP A 313 -0.11 -1.20 -22.90
N ILE A 314 -1.36 -0.74 -22.97
CA ILE A 314 -2.44 -1.49 -23.62
C ILE A 314 -2.19 -1.60 -25.11
N ASP A 315 -1.72 -0.53 -25.76
CA ASP A 315 -1.37 -0.58 -27.17
C ASP A 315 -0.15 -1.49 -27.41
N GLU A 316 0.85 -1.47 -26.52
CA GLU A 316 1.99 -2.39 -26.59
C GLU A 316 1.57 -3.86 -26.44
N LEU A 317 0.66 -4.15 -25.51
CA LEU A 317 0.13 -5.50 -25.32
C LEU A 317 -0.73 -5.96 -26.51
N ARG A 318 -1.56 -5.08 -27.05
CA ARG A 318 -2.37 -5.37 -28.25
C ARG A 318 -1.50 -5.68 -29.45
N GLY A 319 -0.36 -5.00 -29.62
CA GLY A 319 0.61 -5.32 -30.67
C GLY A 319 1.32 -6.67 -30.52
N LYS A 320 1.30 -7.27 -29.31
CA LYS A 320 1.85 -8.61 -29.04
C LYS A 320 0.81 -9.73 -29.23
N MET A 321 -0.47 -9.38 -29.37
CA MET A 321 -1.52 -10.37 -29.63
C MET A 321 -1.44 -10.82 -31.09
N ASP A 322 -1.25 -12.12 -31.31
CA ASP A 322 -1.06 -12.70 -32.65
C ASP A 322 -2.31 -12.44 -33.54
N GLU A 323 -2.15 -11.72 -34.65
CA GLU A 323 -3.23 -11.32 -35.57
C GLU A 323 -3.87 -12.51 -36.31
N PHE A 324 -3.22 -13.68 -36.28
CA PHE A 324 -3.62 -14.87 -37.04
C PHE A 324 -5.07 -15.33 -36.74
N TRP A 325 -5.61 -14.98 -35.57
CA TRP A 325 -6.97 -15.30 -35.11
C TRP A 325 -8.04 -14.30 -35.59
N TYR A 326 -7.67 -13.07 -35.96
CA TYR A 326 -8.56 -12.12 -36.63
C TYR A 326 -8.71 -12.45 -38.12
N ALA A 327 -7.68 -13.05 -38.72
CA ALA A 327 -7.62 -13.30 -40.16
C ALA A 327 -8.40 -14.54 -40.62
N LYS A 328 -8.70 -15.52 -39.74
CA LYS A 328 -9.46 -16.74 -40.11
C LYS A 328 -10.32 -17.29 -38.97
N SER A 329 -11.58 -16.86 -38.87
CA SER A 329 -12.60 -17.63 -38.14
C SER A 329 -13.61 -18.25 -39.10
N VAL A 330 -13.47 -19.55 -39.37
CA VAL A 330 -14.54 -20.39 -39.98
C VAL A 330 -15.30 -21.17 -38.89
N PHE A 331 -14.92 -21.06 -37.60
CA PHE A 331 -15.67 -21.68 -36.51
C PHE A 331 -15.78 -20.75 -35.30
N PRO A 332 -17.00 -20.52 -34.77
CA PRO A 332 -17.17 -19.81 -33.51
C PRO A 332 -16.71 -20.74 -32.38
N MET A 333 -15.77 -20.31 -31.55
CA MET A 333 -15.42 -21.01 -30.31
C MET A 333 -16.64 -20.98 -29.37
N ILE A 334 -17.40 -22.06 -29.35
CA ILE A 334 -18.43 -22.31 -28.36
C ILE A 334 -17.71 -22.84 -27.10
N ASN A 335 -17.63 -22.00 -26.07
CA ASN A 335 -17.16 -22.31 -24.70
C ASN A 335 -15.66 -22.56 -24.48
N GLY A 336 -14.82 -21.54 -24.67
CA GLY A 336 -13.47 -21.53 -24.09
C GLY A 336 -12.77 -20.20 -24.30
N GLY A 337 -12.34 -19.55 -23.22
CA GLY A 337 -11.60 -18.29 -23.33
C GLY A 337 -10.20 -18.45 -23.92
N LEU A 338 -9.65 -17.29 -24.27
CA LEU A 338 -8.59 -17.06 -25.27
C LEU A 338 -7.20 -17.61 -24.89
N ASN A 339 -7.00 -18.20 -23.70
CA ASN A 339 -5.62 -18.40 -23.22
C ASN A 339 -5.32 -19.65 -22.37
N LYS A 340 -5.87 -20.81 -22.73
CA LYS A 340 -5.70 -22.05 -21.94
C LYS A 340 -4.25 -22.54 -21.76
N ASN A 341 -3.28 -22.06 -22.55
CA ASN A 341 -1.89 -22.54 -22.54
C ASN A 341 -0.84 -21.49 -22.10
N ILE A 342 -1.23 -20.28 -21.69
CA ILE A 342 -0.31 -19.23 -21.26
C ILE A 342 -0.56 -18.91 -19.77
N GLY A 343 0.52 -18.83 -18.98
CA GLY A 343 0.46 -18.60 -17.53
C GLY A 343 0.50 -19.90 -16.71
N ILE A 344 0.07 -19.83 -15.45
CA ILE A 344 0.13 -20.98 -14.51
C ILE A 344 -1.22 -21.71 -14.31
N GLY A 345 -2.18 -21.45 -15.20
CA GLY A 345 -3.54 -21.97 -15.18
C GLY A 345 -4.52 -21.03 -14.46
N LEU A 346 -5.71 -20.84 -15.06
CA LEU A 346 -6.70 -19.83 -14.65
C LEU A 346 -7.01 -19.82 -13.15
N LYS A 347 -7.18 -21.01 -12.56
CA LYS A 347 -7.45 -21.13 -11.11
C LYS A 347 -6.31 -20.58 -10.27
N LYS A 348 -5.05 -20.89 -10.60
CA LYS A 348 -3.89 -20.39 -9.86
C LYS A 348 -3.66 -18.90 -10.13
N GLU A 349 -3.89 -18.42 -11.34
CA GLU A 349 -3.83 -16.99 -11.67
C GLU A 349 -4.82 -16.18 -10.82
N GLN A 350 -6.09 -16.63 -10.76
CA GLN A 350 -7.15 -15.99 -9.96
C GLN A 350 -6.93 -16.11 -8.45
N GLN A 351 -6.46 -17.26 -7.97
CA GLN A 351 -6.35 -17.52 -6.52
C GLN A 351 -5.01 -17.07 -5.92
N MET A 352 -3.96 -16.95 -6.72
CA MET A 352 -2.61 -16.66 -6.23
C MET A 352 -1.99 -15.45 -6.90
N VAL A 353 -1.94 -15.38 -8.23
CA VAL A 353 -1.20 -14.32 -8.94
C VAL A 353 -1.86 -12.96 -8.72
N ILE A 354 -3.15 -12.84 -9.05
CA ILE A 354 -3.92 -11.60 -8.95
C ILE A 354 -3.94 -11.07 -7.51
N PRO A 355 -4.25 -11.88 -6.47
CA PRO A 355 -4.16 -11.41 -5.10
C PRO A 355 -2.74 -11.00 -4.68
N SER A 356 -1.71 -11.72 -5.13
CA SER A 356 -0.32 -11.44 -4.77
C SER A 356 0.16 -10.11 -5.34
N ILE A 357 -0.12 -9.83 -6.61
CA ILE A 357 0.34 -8.58 -7.23
C ILE A 357 -0.35 -7.35 -6.63
N ARG A 358 -1.67 -7.45 -6.36
CA ARG A 358 -2.42 -6.43 -5.61
C ARG A 358 -1.82 -6.17 -4.25
N LYS A 359 -1.50 -7.24 -3.52
CA LYS A 359 -0.87 -7.17 -2.20
C LYS A 359 0.49 -6.48 -2.29
N LEU A 360 1.31 -6.79 -3.29
CA LEU A 360 2.63 -6.19 -3.46
C LEU A 360 2.56 -4.67 -3.70
N ILE A 361 1.67 -4.25 -4.60
CA ILE A 361 1.48 -2.84 -4.95
C ILE A 361 0.90 -2.07 -3.76
N ALA A 362 -0.14 -2.61 -3.14
CA ALA A 362 -0.73 -2.00 -1.95
C ALA A 362 0.30 -1.85 -0.82
N ARG A 363 1.17 -2.85 -0.63
CA ARG A 363 2.24 -2.77 0.35
C ARG A 363 3.30 -1.72 -0.01
N SER A 364 3.58 -1.55 -1.30
CA SER A 364 4.44 -0.47 -1.78
C SER A 364 3.92 0.90 -1.35
N GLN A 365 2.63 1.14 -1.58
CA GLN A 365 1.96 2.37 -1.19
C GLN A 365 1.97 2.57 0.34
N VAL A 366 1.85 1.50 1.12
CA VAL A 366 1.94 1.57 2.59
C VAL A 366 3.36 1.88 3.08
N PHE A 367 4.41 1.29 2.51
CA PHE A 367 5.80 1.63 2.85
C PHE A 367 6.12 3.10 2.57
N GLU A 368 5.65 3.63 1.45
CA GLU A 368 5.76 5.07 1.15
C GLU A 368 5.00 5.94 2.17
N GLY A 369 3.83 5.47 2.61
CA GLY A 369 3.09 6.07 3.72
C GLY A 369 3.89 6.08 5.03
N TYR A 370 4.58 4.99 5.37
CA TYR A 370 5.42 4.90 6.57
C TYR A 370 6.63 5.86 6.50
N VAL A 371 7.30 5.97 5.35
CA VAL A 371 8.38 6.96 5.16
C VAL A 371 7.88 8.36 5.47
N SER A 372 6.73 8.73 4.89
CA SER A 372 6.08 10.02 5.11
C SER A 372 5.73 10.26 6.60
N GLN A 373 5.29 9.21 7.28
CA GLN A 373 4.96 9.29 8.69
C GLN A 373 6.20 9.52 9.55
N TYR A 374 7.28 8.77 9.33
CA TYR A 374 8.51 8.94 10.10
C TYR A 374 9.18 10.28 9.80
N GLU A 375 9.01 10.83 8.59
CA GLU A 375 9.37 12.22 8.28
C GLU A 375 8.60 13.21 9.16
N LEU A 376 7.27 13.05 9.29
CA LEU A 376 6.46 13.87 10.19
C LEU A 376 6.90 13.75 11.66
N LEU A 377 7.07 12.52 12.15
CA LEU A 377 7.46 12.26 13.54
C LEU A 377 8.79 12.91 13.88
N LYS A 378 9.75 12.80 12.97
CA LYS A 378 11.06 13.44 13.03
C LYS A 378 10.95 14.97 13.10
N VAL A 379 10.21 15.60 12.17
CA VAL A 379 10.02 17.07 12.14
C VAL A 379 9.32 17.58 13.40
N GLN A 380 8.41 16.79 13.96
CA GLN A 380 7.65 17.16 15.17
C GLN A 380 8.36 16.74 16.47
N GLU A 381 9.51 16.05 16.39
CA GLU A 381 10.23 15.47 17.52
C GLU A 381 9.35 14.59 18.42
N LEU A 382 8.48 13.79 17.81
CA LEU A 382 7.52 12.92 18.50
C LEU A 382 7.89 11.45 18.32
N THR A 383 7.96 10.72 19.44
CA THR A 383 7.95 9.25 19.38
C THR A 383 6.58 8.77 18.90
N PRO A 384 6.50 7.56 18.31
CA PRO A 384 5.23 6.99 17.89
C PRO A 384 4.22 7.00 19.04
N SER A 385 4.53 6.44 20.22
CA SER A 385 3.61 6.42 21.37
C SER A 385 3.08 7.81 21.78
N LYS A 386 3.90 8.86 21.73
CA LYS A 386 3.44 10.22 22.02
C LYS A 386 2.51 10.75 20.95
N PHE A 387 2.84 10.49 19.69
CA PHE A 387 1.98 10.83 18.57
C PHE A 387 0.61 10.12 18.69
N GLU A 388 0.62 8.84 19.06
CA GLU A 388 -0.58 8.03 19.27
C GLU A 388 -1.48 8.58 20.37
N GLN A 389 -0.89 8.99 21.50
CA GLN A 389 -1.63 9.63 22.59
C GLN A 389 -2.31 10.93 22.13
N LYS A 390 -1.64 11.73 21.30
CA LYS A 390 -2.22 12.96 20.74
C LYS A 390 -3.39 12.69 19.80
N ILE A 391 -3.29 11.65 18.96
CA ILE A 391 -4.40 11.25 18.08
C ILE A 391 -5.57 10.69 18.88
N THR A 392 -5.30 9.84 19.87
CA THR A 392 -6.35 9.25 20.73
C THR A 392 -7.08 10.32 21.57
N ALA A 393 -6.41 11.43 21.88
CA ALA A 393 -7.03 12.56 22.58
C ALA A 393 -7.96 13.41 21.68
N LEU A 394 -8.00 13.17 20.36
CA LEU A 394 -8.88 13.92 19.47
C LEU A 394 -10.35 13.53 19.67
N PRO A 395 -11.28 14.50 19.65
CA PRO A 395 -12.70 14.20 19.73
C PRO A 395 -13.15 13.37 18.53
N GLU A 396 -13.88 12.27 18.76
CA GLU A 396 -14.45 11.43 17.69
C GLU A 396 -15.36 12.23 16.74
N SER A 397 -16.00 13.30 17.22
CA SER A 397 -16.80 14.22 16.41
C SER A 397 -16.01 14.98 15.33
N SER A 398 -14.68 14.96 15.40
CA SER A 398 -13.79 15.54 14.38
C SER A 398 -13.40 14.52 13.31
N ALA A 399 -13.79 13.25 13.45
CA ALA A 399 -13.52 12.22 12.46
C ALA A 399 -14.56 12.25 11.33
N VAL A 400 -14.09 11.99 10.11
CA VAL A 400 -14.89 11.89 8.89
C VAL A 400 -14.81 10.43 8.45
N ASP A 401 -15.94 9.72 8.46
CA ASP A 401 -16.03 8.29 8.10
C ASP A 401 -14.98 7.42 8.82
N GLY A 402 -14.71 7.73 10.09
CA GLY A 402 -13.72 7.01 10.89
C GLY A 402 -12.27 7.41 10.62
N TYR A 403 -12.03 8.58 10.02
CA TYR A 403 -10.69 9.14 9.78
C TYR A 403 -10.52 10.57 10.32
N PHE A 404 -9.38 10.87 10.95
CA PHE A 404 -8.87 12.24 11.10
C PHE A 404 -8.06 12.63 9.87
N ILE A 405 -8.44 13.74 9.24
CA ILE A 405 -7.72 14.31 8.10
C ILE A 405 -6.80 15.41 8.63
N LEU A 406 -5.50 15.17 8.67
CA LEU A 406 -4.52 16.18 9.08
C LEU A 406 -4.04 16.98 7.87
N GLU A 407 -4.05 18.31 8.00
CA GLU A 407 -3.54 19.25 6.99
C GLU A 407 -2.51 20.23 7.57
N PRO A 408 -1.52 20.67 6.78
CA PRO A 408 -0.60 21.72 7.21
C PRO A 408 -1.34 23.05 7.48
N ALA A 409 -1.10 23.67 8.63
CA ALA A 409 -1.76 24.91 9.07
C ALA A 409 -1.40 26.13 8.21
N LYS A 410 -0.21 26.13 7.60
CA LYS A 410 0.12 27.05 6.50
C LYS A 410 -0.21 26.33 5.20
N LYS A 411 -1.19 26.83 4.45
CA LYS A 411 -1.35 26.42 3.05
C LYS A 411 -0.01 26.66 2.36
N VAL A 412 0.50 25.64 1.67
CA VAL A 412 1.56 25.85 0.69
C VAL A 412 0.96 26.82 -0.33
N VAL A 413 1.29 28.11 -0.20
CA VAL A 413 0.86 29.13 -1.15
C VAL A 413 1.66 28.84 -2.40
N VAL A 414 0.97 28.30 -3.41
CA VAL A 414 1.48 28.32 -4.78
C VAL A 414 1.55 29.78 -5.16
N GLU A 415 2.73 30.40 -5.05
CA GLU A 415 3.01 31.59 -5.84
C GLU A 415 2.86 31.15 -7.29
N LYS A 416 1.74 31.55 -7.91
CA LYS A 416 1.63 31.50 -9.36
C LYS A 416 2.79 32.33 -9.88
N ALA A 417 3.84 31.68 -10.36
CA ALA A 417 4.85 32.36 -11.16
C ALA A 417 4.10 33.14 -12.25
N PRO A 418 4.35 34.45 -12.40
CA PRO A 418 3.68 35.22 -13.43
C PRO A 418 3.94 34.54 -14.78
N PRO A 419 2.95 34.51 -15.68
CA PRO A 419 3.10 33.85 -16.97
C PRO A 419 4.37 34.39 -17.63
N LYS A 420 5.35 33.52 -17.89
CA LYS A 420 6.52 33.86 -18.69
C LYS A 420 5.97 34.39 -20.00
N ARG A 421 6.08 35.71 -20.23
CA ARG A 421 5.72 36.35 -21.50
C ARG A 421 6.56 35.68 -22.58
N PHE A 422 5.93 34.80 -23.36
CA PHE A 422 6.58 34.02 -24.40
C PHE A 422 6.70 34.78 -25.74
N PHE A 423 6.64 36.11 -25.73
CA PHE A 423 6.80 36.93 -26.94
C PHE A 423 7.44 38.28 -26.60
N GLN A 424 8.77 38.33 -26.60
CA GLN A 424 9.56 39.52 -26.92
C GLN A 424 10.85 39.06 -27.61
N LEU A 425 10.72 38.69 -28.89
CA LEU A 425 11.86 38.43 -29.79
C LEU A 425 11.53 38.84 -31.23
N LEU A 426 10.82 39.96 -31.39
CA LEU A 426 10.47 40.52 -32.72
C LEU A 426 10.44 42.06 -32.74
N ASP A 427 11.34 42.74 -32.01
CA ASP A 427 11.53 44.21 -32.15
C ASP A 427 13.01 44.62 -32.22
N SER A 428 13.88 43.72 -32.71
CA SER A 428 15.27 44.08 -33.02
C SER A 428 15.75 43.47 -34.33
N MET A 429 14.92 43.55 -35.38
CA MET A 429 15.33 43.57 -36.79
C MET A 429 14.24 44.30 -37.59
N GLY A 430 14.48 45.58 -37.88
CA GLY A 430 13.61 46.49 -38.63
C GLY A 430 14.15 47.90 -38.57
#